data_AF-A0A950XIY8-F1
#
_entry.id   AF-A0A950XIY8-F1
#
_cell.length_a   1.000
_cell.length_b   1.000
_cell.length_c   1.000
_cell.angle_alpha   90.00
_cell.angle_beta   90.00
_cell.angle_gamma   90.00
#
_symmetry.space_group_name_H-M   'P 1'
#
loop_
_entity.id
_entity.type
_entity.pdbx_description
1 polymer ?
#
loop_
_entity_poly.entity_id
_entity_poly.type
_entity_poly.pdbx_seq_one_letter_code
_entity_poly.pdbx_strand_id
1 'polypeptide(L)'
;MTFTDAAAQSKTFARARRDLIEGYRRRELWLHLGWQDIKQRYRRSVLGPFWITIATGTTAVAMGGLYSKLFHLELSVHLPYVTLGLIVWNLINAAILEGADVFVANEGLIKQLPTPLSVHVYRLVWRQIILFAHNIVIYVVIAMIFPKPWSWADLSVIPALALIVLNCIWVSLCFGILATRYRDIGPLLFSVVQLLFFMTP
;
A
#
# COMPACT_ATOMS: atom_id res chain seq x y z
N MET A 1 24.12 -24.25 19.12
CA MET A 1 22.64 -24.20 19.03
C MET A 1 22.22 -25.44 18.26
N THR A 2 21.62 -26.43 18.93
CA THR A 2 21.23 -27.71 18.31
C THR A 2 19.96 -27.52 17.47
N PHE A 3 19.78 -28.36 16.44
CA PHE A 3 18.61 -28.30 15.55
C PHE A 3 17.27 -28.43 16.29
N THR A 4 17.27 -29.11 17.45
CA THR A 4 16.13 -29.26 18.35
C THR A 4 15.77 -27.95 19.08
N ASP A 5 16.75 -27.15 19.51
CA ASP A 5 16.52 -25.84 20.13
C ASP A 5 15.97 -24.81 19.13
N ALA A 6 16.40 -24.91 17.87
CA ALA A 6 15.89 -24.07 16.79
C ALA A 6 14.40 -24.34 16.50
N ALA A 7 13.98 -25.61 16.57
CA ALA A 7 12.61 -26.07 16.38
C ALA A 7 11.69 -25.79 17.58
N ALA A 8 12.19 -25.89 18.82
CA ALA A 8 11.41 -25.57 20.02
C ALA A 8 11.10 -24.07 20.14
N GLN A 9 12.02 -23.21 19.71
CA GLN A 9 11.81 -21.76 19.64
C GLN A 9 11.01 -21.33 18.39
N SER A 10 10.64 -22.25 17.47
CA SER A 10 9.85 -21.96 16.25
C SER A 10 8.44 -21.42 16.57
N LYS A 11 7.91 -21.70 17.77
CA LYS A 11 6.55 -21.33 18.20
C LYS A 11 6.44 -20.04 19.02
N THR A 12 7.51 -19.27 19.19
CA THR A 12 7.50 -18.18 20.17
C THR A 12 7.07 -16.86 19.54
N PHE A 13 5.92 -16.33 19.96
CA PHE A 13 5.47 -14.95 19.69
C PHE A 13 6.58 -13.91 19.92
N ALA A 14 7.49 -14.19 20.87
CA ALA A 14 8.68 -13.38 21.13
C ALA A 14 9.62 -13.23 19.92
N ARG A 15 9.78 -14.25 19.06
CA ARG A 15 10.59 -14.14 17.83
C ARG A 15 9.92 -13.24 16.81
N ALA A 16 8.62 -13.40 16.59
CA ALA A 16 7.85 -12.56 15.68
C ALA A 16 7.90 -11.09 16.12
N ARG A 17 7.68 -10.82 17.42
CA ARG A 17 7.82 -9.48 17.98
C ARG A 17 9.24 -8.92 17.82
N ARG A 18 10.27 -9.76 18.02
CA ARG A 18 11.66 -9.35 17.83
C ARG A 18 11.95 -9.00 16.38
N ASP A 19 11.48 -9.79 15.42
CA ASP A 19 11.63 -9.51 13.99
C ASP A 19 11.02 -8.15 13.64
N LEU A 20 9.78 -7.89 14.05
CA LEU A 20 9.11 -6.61 13.81
C LEU A 20 9.87 -5.42 14.42
N ILE A 21 10.31 -5.53 15.67
CA ILE A 21 11.05 -4.46 16.34
C ILE A 21 12.41 -4.22 15.68
N GLU A 22 13.15 -5.29 15.36
CA GLU A 22 14.46 -5.19 14.74
C GLU A 22 14.37 -4.66 13.31
N GLY A 23 13.38 -5.13 12.54
CA GLY A 23 13.11 -4.63 11.20
C GLY A 23 12.73 -3.15 11.22
N TYR A 24 11.91 -2.73 12.17
CA TYR A 24 11.55 -1.31 12.33
C TYR A 24 12.77 -0.45 12.68
N ARG A 25 13.65 -0.93 13.57
CA ARG A 25 14.91 -0.25 13.94
C ARG A 25 15.85 -0.06 12.74
N ARG A 26 15.82 -0.94 11.74
CA ARG A 26 16.60 -0.83 10.50
C ARG A 26 15.96 0.16 9.50
N ARG A 27 15.48 1.31 10.00
CA ARG A 27 14.80 2.36 9.22
C ARG A 27 15.59 2.87 8.03
N GLU A 28 16.88 3.10 8.22
CA GLU A 28 17.72 3.59 7.14
C GLU A 28 17.75 2.61 5.97
N LEU A 29 17.79 1.31 6.26
CA LEU A 29 17.80 0.28 5.23
C LEU A 29 16.48 0.24 4.45
N TRP A 30 15.33 0.07 5.12
CA TRP A 30 14.07 -0.05 4.39
C TRP A 30 13.62 1.26 3.73
N LEU A 31 13.98 2.42 4.27
CA LEU A 31 13.76 3.72 3.63
C LEU A 31 14.57 3.84 2.34
N HIS A 32 15.86 3.50 2.37
CA HIS A 32 16.73 3.56 1.18
C HIS A 32 16.31 2.55 0.12
N LEU A 33 16.01 1.31 0.51
CA LEU A 33 15.57 0.28 -0.42
C LEU A 33 14.24 0.65 -1.09
N GLY A 34 13.27 1.19 -0.33
CA GLY A 34 11.98 1.60 -0.90
C GLY A 34 12.11 2.82 -1.81
N TRP A 35 13.03 3.73 -1.51
CA TRP A 35 13.39 4.82 -2.41
C TRP A 35 14.05 4.33 -3.70
N GLN A 36 14.95 3.34 -3.59
CA GLN A 36 15.58 2.71 -4.75
C GLN A 36 14.56 2.00 -5.63
N ASP A 37 13.55 1.34 -5.06
CA ASP A 37 12.47 0.71 -5.84
C ASP A 37 11.76 1.70 -6.76
N ILE A 38 11.45 2.89 -6.26
CA ILE A 38 10.80 3.94 -7.04
C ILE A 38 11.75 4.42 -8.13
N LYS A 39 13.00 4.73 -7.79
CA LYS A 39 14.00 5.16 -8.77
C LYS A 39 14.21 4.12 -9.86
N GLN A 40 14.24 2.83 -9.53
CA GLN A 40 14.39 1.75 -10.48
C GLN A 40 13.16 1.60 -11.37
N ARG A 41 11.95 1.64 -10.78
CA ARG A 41 10.68 1.58 -11.50
C ARG A 41 10.56 2.69 -12.55
N TYR A 42 11.07 3.88 -12.27
CA TYR A 42 10.99 5.03 -13.18
C TYR A 42 12.30 5.38 -13.91
N ARG A 43 13.36 4.56 -13.80
CA ARG A 43 14.71 4.89 -14.32
C ARG A 43 14.73 5.26 -15.81
N ARG A 44 13.82 4.69 -16.60
CA ARG A 44 13.73 4.89 -18.05
C ARG A 44 12.41 5.54 -18.47
N SER A 45 11.64 6.08 -17.52
CA SER A 45 10.39 6.78 -17.84
C SER A 45 10.69 8.23 -18.19
N VAL A 46 10.11 8.72 -19.28
CA VAL A 46 10.21 10.13 -19.69
C VAL A 46 9.48 11.05 -18.70
N LEU A 47 8.29 10.62 -18.26
CA LEU A 47 7.43 11.38 -17.33
C LEU A 47 7.68 11.04 -15.86
N GLY A 48 8.42 9.98 -15.58
CA GLY A 48 8.71 9.55 -14.21
C GLY A 48 7.43 9.16 -13.42
N PRO A 49 7.37 9.47 -12.12
CA PRO A 49 6.23 9.16 -11.24
C PRO A 49 4.90 9.80 -11.65
N PHE A 50 4.92 10.91 -12.43
CA PHE A 50 3.71 11.61 -12.85
C PHE A 50 2.76 10.75 -13.68
N TRP A 51 3.27 9.69 -14.34
CA TRP A 51 2.41 8.79 -15.10
C TRP A 51 1.34 8.10 -14.24
N ILE A 52 1.69 7.71 -13.00
CA ILE A 52 0.71 7.12 -12.09
C ILE A 52 -0.35 8.14 -11.72
N THR A 53 0.07 9.37 -11.41
CA THR A 53 -0.83 10.47 -11.07
C THR A 53 -1.81 10.77 -12.20
N ILE A 54 -1.34 10.80 -13.45
CA ILE A 54 -2.19 10.99 -14.64
C ILE A 54 -3.20 9.85 -14.78
N ALA A 55 -2.74 8.59 -14.64
CA ALA A 55 -3.61 7.43 -14.75
C ALA A 55 -4.71 7.45 -13.67
N THR A 56 -4.34 7.61 -12.40
CA THR A 56 -5.30 7.67 -11.28
C THR A 56 -6.25 8.87 -11.41
N GLY A 57 -5.74 10.04 -11.82
CA GLY A 57 -6.57 11.23 -12.03
C GLY A 57 -7.57 11.04 -13.17
N THR A 58 -7.14 10.43 -14.28
CA THR A 58 -8.02 10.12 -15.41
C THR A 58 -9.13 9.16 -15.01
N THR A 59 -8.79 8.09 -14.28
CA THR A 59 -9.78 7.15 -13.74
C THR A 59 -10.75 7.84 -12.79
N ALA A 60 -10.27 8.68 -11.88
CA ALA A 60 -11.12 9.41 -10.93
C ALA A 60 -12.10 10.36 -11.63
N VAL A 61 -11.62 11.13 -12.63
CA VAL A 61 -12.47 12.03 -13.43
C VAL A 61 -13.49 11.25 -14.25
N ALA A 62 -13.08 10.15 -14.87
CA ALA A 62 -13.97 9.30 -15.65
C ALA A 62 -15.07 8.69 -14.76
N MET A 63 -14.71 8.08 -13.63
CA MET A 63 -15.66 7.49 -12.69
C MET A 63 -16.57 8.54 -12.07
N GLY A 64 -16.00 9.62 -11.54
CA GLY A 64 -16.76 10.70 -10.91
C GLY A 64 -17.74 11.37 -11.89
N GLY A 65 -17.32 11.61 -13.13
CA GLY A 65 -18.18 12.17 -14.17
C GLY A 65 -19.27 11.20 -14.63
N LEU A 66 -18.93 9.92 -14.82
CA LEU A 66 -19.87 8.88 -15.23
C LEU A 66 -20.97 8.68 -14.18
N TYR A 67 -20.60 8.48 -12.92
CA TYR A 67 -21.55 8.22 -11.84
C TYR A 67 -22.35 9.47 -11.44
N SER A 68 -21.75 10.66 -11.51
CA SER A 68 -22.50 11.91 -11.36
C SER A 68 -23.62 12.03 -12.39
N LYS A 69 -23.35 11.69 -13.67
CA LYS A 69 -24.40 11.70 -14.71
C LYS A 69 -25.42 10.58 -14.55
N LEU A 70 -24.98 9.37 -14.20
CA LEU A 70 -25.85 8.20 -14.10
C LEU A 70 -26.81 8.27 -12.92
N PHE A 71 -26.33 8.78 -11.78
CA PHE A 71 -27.09 8.83 -10.52
C PHE A 71 -27.53 10.24 -10.13
N HIS A 72 -27.38 11.22 -11.04
CA HIS A 72 -27.72 12.62 -10.82
C HIS A 72 -27.09 13.24 -9.55
N LEU A 73 -25.85 12.85 -9.24
CA LEU A 73 -25.13 13.35 -8.07
C LEU A 73 -24.44 14.68 -8.40
N GLU A 74 -24.34 15.57 -7.41
CA GLU A 74 -23.57 16.80 -7.54
C GLU A 74 -22.09 16.50 -7.72
N LEU A 75 -21.53 16.89 -8.87
CA LEU A 75 -20.13 16.62 -9.20
C LEU A 75 -19.15 17.22 -8.19
N SER A 76 -19.49 18.39 -7.62
CA SER A 76 -18.71 19.09 -6.60
C SER A 76 -18.54 18.29 -5.31
N VAL A 77 -19.50 17.44 -4.97
CA VAL A 77 -19.46 16.59 -3.77
C VAL A 77 -18.89 15.21 -4.10
N HIS A 78 -19.31 14.66 -5.24
CA HIS A 78 -18.99 13.28 -5.60
C HIS A 78 -17.54 13.11 -6.12
N LEU A 79 -17.03 14.06 -6.92
CA LEU A 79 -15.70 13.93 -7.51
C LEU A 79 -14.56 13.92 -6.48
N PRO A 80 -14.52 14.83 -5.47
CA PRO A 80 -13.52 14.74 -4.40
C PRO A 80 -13.64 13.43 -3.59
N TYR A 81 -14.86 12.96 -3.34
CA TYR A 81 -15.12 11.72 -2.61
C TYR A 81 -14.56 10.50 -3.35
N VAL A 82 -14.92 10.32 -4.62
CA VAL A 82 -14.43 9.21 -5.46
C VAL A 82 -12.92 9.27 -5.64
N THR A 83 -12.36 10.47 -5.82
CA THR A 83 -10.92 10.61 -5.99
C THR A 83 -10.17 10.16 -4.75
N LEU A 84 -10.58 10.62 -3.56
CA LEU A 84 -9.94 10.22 -2.31
C LEU A 84 -10.11 8.72 -2.05
N GLY A 85 -11.32 8.20 -2.28
CA GLY A 85 -11.62 6.77 -2.17
C GLY A 85 -10.72 5.94 -3.08
N LEU A 86 -10.54 6.33 -4.34
CA LEU A 86 -9.68 5.63 -5.30
C LEU A 86 -8.21 5.65 -4.88
N ILE A 87 -7.71 6.78 -4.37
CA ILE A 87 -6.32 6.91 -3.90
C ILE A 87 -6.07 6.00 -2.69
N VAL A 88 -6.97 6.01 -1.70
CA VAL A 88 -6.90 5.14 -0.52
C VAL A 88 -7.05 3.67 -0.91
N TRP A 89 -7.99 3.36 -1.82
CA TRP A 89 -8.19 2.02 -2.33
C TRP A 89 -6.94 1.48 -3.01
N ASN A 90 -6.26 2.28 -3.83
CA ASN A 90 -5.01 1.87 -4.48
C ASN A 90 -3.91 1.52 -3.47
N LEU A 91 -3.84 2.24 -2.34
CA LEU A 91 -2.91 1.91 -1.25
C LEU A 91 -3.25 0.54 -0.62
N ILE A 92 -4.53 0.29 -0.34
CA ILE A 92 -5.01 -0.99 0.22
C ILE A 92 -4.76 -2.13 -0.76
N ASN A 93 -5.14 -1.94 -2.02
CA ASN A 93 -4.94 -2.89 -3.11
C ASN A 93 -3.47 -3.27 -3.26
N ALA A 94 -2.56 -2.29 -3.28
CA ALA A 94 -1.13 -2.54 -3.37
C ALA A 94 -0.60 -3.28 -2.14
N ALA A 95 -1.07 -2.97 -0.93
CA ALA A 95 -0.67 -3.67 0.29
C ALA A 95 -1.09 -5.15 0.29
N ILE A 96 -2.23 -5.49 -0.32
CA ILE A 96 -2.68 -6.88 -0.44
C ILE A 96 -1.91 -7.59 -1.57
N LEU A 97 -1.96 -7.06 -2.79
CA LEU A 97 -1.44 -7.75 -3.97
C LEU A 97 0.09 -7.77 -4.01
N GLU A 98 0.74 -6.61 -3.87
CA GLU A 98 2.21 -6.56 -3.80
C GLU A 98 2.74 -7.12 -2.47
N GLY A 99 1.91 -7.09 -1.43
CA GLY A 99 2.20 -7.76 -0.15
C GLY A 99 2.28 -9.28 -0.29
N ALA A 100 1.39 -9.89 -1.08
CA ALA A 100 1.44 -11.32 -1.36
C ALA A 100 2.74 -11.73 -2.06
N ASP A 101 3.26 -10.89 -2.95
CA ASP A 101 4.48 -11.17 -3.71
C ASP A 101 5.78 -10.72 -3.00
N VAL A 102 5.68 -10.02 -1.86
CA VAL A 102 6.81 -9.29 -1.25
C VAL A 102 8.03 -10.17 -0.98
N PHE A 103 7.84 -11.38 -0.45
CA PHE A 103 8.95 -12.27 -0.11
C PHE A 103 9.48 -13.04 -1.31
N VAL A 104 8.61 -13.39 -2.26
CA VAL A 104 8.98 -14.08 -3.50
C VAL A 104 9.82 -13.15 -4.37
N ALA A 105 9.37 -11.92 -4.58
CA ALA A 105 10.11 -10.90 -5.35
C ALA A 105 11.46 -10.52 -4.72
N ASN A 106 11.62 -10.71 -3.40
CA ASN A 106 12.85 -10.37 -2.67
C ASN A 106 13.67 -11.59 -2.26
N GLU A 107 13.37 -12.79 -2.77
CA GLU A 107 14.02 -14.06 -2.37
C GLU A 107 15.55 -13.98 -2.45
N GLY A 108 16.09 -13.39 -3.52
CA GLY A 108 17.53 -13.24 -3.69
C GLY A 108 18.19 -12.41 -2.58
N LEU A 109 17.57 -11.30 -2.18
CA LEU A 109 18.06 -10.45 -1.09
C LEU A 109 17.94 -11.15 0.26
N ILE A 110 16.82 -11.82 0.51
CA ILE A 110 16.56 -12.54 1.76
C ILE A 110 17.59 -13.65 1.98
N LYS A 111 17.99 -14.36 0.92
CA LYS A 111 18.99 -15.43 1.01
C LYS A 111 20.43 -14.92 1.16
N GLN A 112 20.72 -13.70 0.70
CA GLN A 112 22.09 -13.14 0.69
C GLN A 112 22.39 -12.26 1.91
N LEU A 113 21.37 -11.59 2.45
CA LEU A 113 21.51 -10.64 3.55
C LEU A 113 20.74 -11.14 4.77
N PRO A 114 21.40 -11.35 5.92
CA PRO A 114 20.72 -11.75 7.15
C PRO A 114 19.98 -10.55 7.75
N THR A 115 18.83 -10.22 7.19
CA THR A 115 17.94 -9.14 7.67
C THR A 115 16.60 -9.69 8.14
N PRO A 116 15.97 -9.06 9.17
CA PRO A 116 14.62 -9.40 9.58
C PRO A 116 13.64 -9.35 8.39
N LEU A 117 12.72 -10.31 8.31
CA LEU A 117 11.80 -10.42 7.17
C LEU A 117 10.88 -9.20 7.06
N SER A 118 10.48 -8.63 8.20
CA SER A 118 9.67 -7.42 8.27
C SER A 118 10.30 -6.20 7.57
N VAL A 119 11.63 -6.15 7.37
CA VAL A 119 12.30 -5.09 6.60
C VAL A 119 11.74 -5.00 5.19
N HIS A 120 11.47 -6.14 4.53
CA HIS A 120 10.93 -6.16 3.18
C HIS A 120 9.49 -5.65 3.13
N VAL A 121 8.70 -5.89 4.18
CA VAL A 121 7.36 -5.34 4.29
C VAL A 121 7.38 -3.85 4.59
N TYR A 122 8.26 -3.37 5.47
CA TYR A 122 8.43 -1.93 5.71
C TYR A 122 8.89 -1.20 4.44
N ARG A 123 9.81 -1.80 3.67
CA ARG A 123 10.24 -1.31 2.34
C ARG A 123 9.04 -1.17 1.39
N LEU A 124 8.20 -2.20 1.30
CA LEU A 124 6.99 -2.18 0.48
C LEU A 124 6.05 -1.07 0.91
N VAL A 125 5.66 -1.03 2.20
CA VAL A 125 4.71 -0.04 2.72
C VAL A 125 5.25 1.38 2.54
N TRP A 126 6.54 1.60 2.77
CA TRP A 126 7.18 2.89 2.52
C TRP A 126 7.07 3.33 1.06
N ARG A 127 7.36 2.43 0.12
CA ARG A 127 7.16 2.71 -1.31
C ARG A 127 5.72 3.09 -1.61
N GLN A 128 4.75 2.36 -1.05
CA GLN A 128 3.33 2.66 -1.27
C GLN A 128 2.90 3.99 -0.63
N ILE A 129 3.47 4.38 0.52
CA ILE A 129 3.25 5.69 1.12
C ILE A 129 3.76 6.82 0.20
N ILE A 130 4.94 6.64 -0.42
CA ILE A 130 5.45 7.63 -1.38
C ILE A 130 4.51 7.74 -2.59
N LEU A 131 4.04 6.62 -3.14
CA LEU A 131 3.10 6.63 -4.27
C LEU A 131 1.76 7.26 -3.88
N PHE A 132 1.26 6.98 -2.67
CA PHE A 132 0.07 7.63 -2.11
C PHE A 132 0.28 9.14 -2.01
N ALA A 133 1.41 9.60 -1.48
CA ALA A 133 1.72 11.03 -1.37
C ALA A 133 1.75 11.74 -2.74
N HIS A 134 2.27 11.08 -3.78
CA HIS A 134 2.22 11.62 -5.15
C HIS A 134 0.79 11.72 -5.69
N ASN A 135 -0.08 10.76 -5.35
CA ASN A 135 -1.47 10.75 -5.80
C ASN A 135 -2.36 11.72 -5.01
N ILE A 136 -2.05 11.99 -3.74
CA ILE A 136 -2.78 12.97 -2.92
C ILE A 136 -2.76 14.38 -3.55
N VAL A 137 -1.73 14.70 -4.36
CA VAL A 137 -1.69 15.96 -5.12
C VAL A 137 -2.95 16.14 -5.98
N ILE A 138 -3.50 15.07 -6.56
CA ILE A 138 -4.74 15.11 -7.36
C ILE A 138 -5.91 15.58 -6.49
N TYR A 139 -6.05 14.99 -5.29
CA TYR A 139 -7.09 15.37 -4.36
C TYR A 139 -6.94 16.84 -3.93
N VAL A 140 -5.72 17.30 -3.67
CA VAL A 140 -5.45 18.71 -3.33
C VAL A 140 -5.88 19.64 -4.46
N VAL A 141 -5.59 19.32 -5.72
CA VAL A 141 -6.06 20.10 -6.87
C VAL A 141 -7.59 20.15 -6.92
N ILE A 142 -8.26 19.02 -6.75
CA ILE A 142 -9.73 18.95 -6.78
C ILE A 142 -10.35 19.72 -5.61
N ALA A 143 -9.77 19.62 -4.41
CA ALA A 143 -10.24 20.34 -3.22
C ALA A 143 -10.07 21.87 -3.35
N MET A 144 -9.11 22.35 -4.15
CA MET A 144 -8.99 23.78 -4.48
C MET A 144 -10.09 24.25 -5.45
N ILE A 145 -10.53 23.38 -6.38
CA ILE A 145 -11.60 23.68 -7.35
C ILE A 145 -12.98 23.60 -6.68
N PHE A 146 -13.17 22.62 -5.79
CA PHE A 146 -14.41 22.38 -5.05
C PHE A 146 -14.15 22.51 -3.54
N PRO A 147 -14.06 23.73 -3.01
CA PRO A 147 -13.74 23.94 -1.60
C PRO A 147 -14.87 23.45 -0.70
N LYS A 148 -14.50 22.66 0.32
CA LYS A 148 -15.37 22.22 1.42
C LYS A 148 -15.02 23.03 2.68
N PRO A 149 -15.99 23.43 3.52
CA PRO A 149 -15.69 23.99 4.84
C PRO A 149 -14.97 22.95 5.71
N TRP A 150 -13.84 23.35 6.29
CA TRP A 150 -13.05 22.50 7.17
C TRP A 150 -13.68 22.44 8.56
N SER A 151 -13.78 21.24 9.11
CA SER A 151 -14.24 20.98 10.47
C SER A 151 -13.11 20.37 11.30
N TRP A 152 -13.16 20.55 12.62
CA TRP A 152 -12.27 19.86 13.56
C TRP A 152 -12.35 18.33 13.41
N ALA A 153 -13.47 17.80 12.91
CA ALA A 153 -13.62 16.38 12.59
C ALA A 153 -12.67 15.92 11.46
N ASP A 154 -12.30 16.79 10.53
CA ASP A 154 -11.41 16.43 9.42
C ASP A 154 -9.97 16.14 9.90
N LEU A 155 -9.60 16.58 11.12
CA LEU A 155 -8.31 16.24 11.75
C LEU A 155 -8.18 14.73 12.06
N SER A 156 -9.28 14.00 12.08
CA SER A 156 -9.31 12.53 12.16
C SER A 156 -8.60 11.83 11.00
N VAL A 157 -8.27 12.55 9.93
CA VAL A 157 -7.45 12.04 8.81
C VAL A 157 -6.09 11.52 9.27
N ILE A 158 -5.47 12.14 10.28
CA ILE A 158 -4.16 11.73 10.79
C ILE A 158 -4.21 10.34 11.45
N PRO A 159 -5.08 10.10 12.46
CA PRO A 159 -5.21 8.76 13.03
C PRO A 159 -5.76 7.73 12.03
N ALA A 160 -6.65 8.14 11.11
CA ALA A 160 -7.14 7.25 10.06
C ALA A 160 -6.01 6.77 9.13
N LEU A 161 -5.14 7.69 8.68
CA LEU A 161 -4.00 7.34 7.84
C LEU A 161 -3.00 6.44 8.58
N ALA A 162 -2.73 6.72 9.86
CA ALA A 162 -1.88 5.88 10.69
C ALA A 162 -2.43 4.46 10.82
N LEU A 163 -3.75 4.32 11.01
CA LEU A 163 -4.43 3.04 11.07
C LEU A 163 -4.38 2.30 9.72
N ILE A 164 -4.56 2.99 8.60
CA ILE A 164 -4.42 2.40 7.25
C ILE A 164 -3.00 1.88 7.04
N VAL A 165 -1.97 2.67 7.36
CA VAL A 165 -0.57 2.25 7.22
C VAL A 165 -0.26 1.05 8.10
N LEU A 166 -0.75 1.04 9.35
CA LEU A 166 -0.62 -0.12 10.23
C LEU A 166 -1.31 -1.35 9.63
N ASN A 167 -2.46 -1.17 9.00
CA ASN A 167 -3.16 -2.24 8.29
C ASN A 167 -2.35 -2.77 7.12
N CYS A 168 -1.77 -1.90 6.30
CA CYS A 168 -0.90 -2.31 5.20
C CYS A 168 0.24 -3.21 5.68
N ILE A 169 0.86 -2.90 6.82
CA ILE A 169 1.98 -3.69 7.36
C ILE A 169 1.54 -5.11 7.70
N TRP A 170 0.51 -5.30 8.52
CA TRP A 170 0.13 -6.65 8.96
C TRP A 170 -0.53 -7.46 7.83
N VAL A 171 -1.29 -6.80 6.94
CA VAL A 171 -1.90 -7.43 5.76
C VAL A 171 -0.83 -7.94 4.80
N SER A 172 0.17 -7.12 4.47
CA SER A 172 1.29 -7.54 3.60
C SER A 172 2.11 -8.66 4.23
N LEU A 173 2.36 -8.62 5.54
CA LEU A 173 3.01 -9.74 6.25
C LEU A 173 2.20 -11.03 6.14
N CYS A 174 0.90 -10.98 6.42
CA CYS A 174 0.02 -12.13 6.41
C CYS A 174 -0.04 -12.78 5.02
N PHE A 175 -0.40 -12.01 4.00
CA PHE A 175 -0.52 -12.53 2.64
C PHE A 175 0.83 -12.90 2.03
N GLY A 176 1.91 -12.18 2.35
CA GLY A 176 3.25 -12.57 1.92
C GLY A 176 3.63 -13.96 2.43
N ILE A 177 3.40 -14.24 3.72
CA ILE A 177 3.66 -15.58 4.28
C ILE A 177 2.77 -16.63 3.61
N LEU A 178 1.48 -16.37 3.46
CA LEU A 178 0.55 -17.33 2.83
C LEU A 178 0.93 -17.64 1.39
N ALA A 179 1.27 -16.62 0.59
CA ALA A 179 1.62 -16.77 -0.81
C ALA A 179 2.98 -17.45 -1.02
N THR A 180 3.95 -17.29 -0.10
CA THR A 180 5.19 -18.08 -0.17
C THR A 180 4.94 -19.58 0.05
N ARG A 181 3.91 -19.93 0.82
CA ARG A 181 3.53 -21.33 1.06
C ARG A 181 2.63 -21.89 -0.05
N TYR A 182 1.72 -21.08 -0.56
CA TYR A 182 0.71 -21.47 -1.54
C TYR A 182 0.71 -20.50 -2.72
N ARG A 183 1.21 -20.97 -3.88
CA ARG A 183 1.35 -20.14 -5.09
C ARG A 183 0.02 -19.62 -5.65
N ASP A 184 -1.09 -20.29 -5.36
CA ASP A 184 -2.43 -19.91 -5.86
C ASP A 184 -3.05 -18.73 -5.10
N ILE A 185 -2.47 -18.32 -3.97
CA ILE A 185 -2.97 -17.19 -3.17
C ILE A 185 -2.89 -15.89 -3.95
N GLY A 186 -1.83 -15.66 -4.73
CA GLY A 186 -1.68 -14.43 -5.52
C GLY A 186 -2.85 -14.22 -6.50
N PRO A 187 -3.09 -15.16 -7.44
CA PRO A 187 -4.23 -15.09 -8.35
C PRO A 187 -5.59 -15.01 -7.65
N LEU A 188 -5.78 -15.72 -6.53
CA LEU A 188 -7.01 -15.66 -5.75
C LEU A 188 -7.24 -14.25 -5.19
N LEU A 189 -6.21 -13.65 -4.59
CA LEU A 189 -6.29 -12.30 -4.04
C LEU A 189 -6.59 -11.26 -5.12
N PHE A 190 -6.03 -11.41 -6.32
CA PHE A 190 -6.35 -10.52 -7.44
C PHE A 190 -7.86 -10.48 -7.71
N SER A 191 -8.49 -11.65 -7.87
CA SER A 191 -9.93 -11.76 -8.11
C SER A 191 -10.76 -11.23 -6.94
N VAL A 192 -10.39 -11.56 -5.70
CA VAL A 192 -11.11 -11.12 -4.49
C VAL A 192 -11.03 -9.61 -4.31
N VAL A 193 -9.84 -9.01 -4.45
CA VAL A 193 -9.66 -7.57 -4.30
C VAL A 193 -10.40 -6.81 -5.40
N GLN A 194 -10.42 -7.33 -6.62
CA GLN A 194 -11.23 -6.73 -7.70
C GLN A 194 -12.73 -6.73 -7.35
N LEU A 195 -13.26 -7.81 -6.79
CA LEU A 195 -14.65 -7.86 -6.33
C LEU A 195 -14.92 -6.89 -5.17
N LEU A 196 -14.00 -6.83 -4.19
CA LEU A 196 -14.13 -5.94 -3.04
C LEU A 196 -14.17 -4.47 -3.46
N PHE A 197 -13.46 -4.08 -4.53
CA PHE A 197 -13.54 -2.72 -5.07
C PHE A 197 -14.98 -2.35 -5.47
N PHE A 198 -15.67 -3.24 -6.19
CA PHE A 198 -17.05 -2.97 -6.62
C PHE A 198 -18.07 -3.04 -5.48
N MET A 199 -17.77 -3.78 -4.41
CA MET A 199 -18.61 -3.84 -3.22
C MET A 199 -18.40 -2.67 -2.25
N THR A 200 -17.34 -1.89 -2.44
CA THR A 200 -17.04 -0.73 -1.59
C THR A 200 -17.62 0.52 -2.26
N PRO A 201 -18.64 1.18 -1.67
CA PRO A 201 -19.34 2.31 -2.28
C PRO A 201 -18.52 3.61 -2.30
#